data_AF-A0A8J9TC63-F1
#
_entry.id   AF-A0A8J9TC63-F1
#
_cell.length_a   1.000
_cell.length_b   1.000
_cell.length_c   1.000
_cell.angle_alpha   90.00
_cell.angle_beta   90.00
_cell.angle_gamma   90.00
#
_symmetry.space_group_name_H-M   'P 1'
#
loop_
_entity.id
_entity.type
_entity.pdbx_description
1 polymer ?
#
loop_
_entity_poly.entity_id
_entity_poly.type
_entity_poly.pdbx_seq_one_letter_code
_entity_poly.pdbx_strand_id
1 'polypeptide(L)'
;MANMLGLQAHLGDFASEGLRTLVLGMRVLTEAECEEWLIVYKEAAVALKDRSELLTKAALQIEQNIHIVGATAIEDKLQKGVPKTIATLGEAGIKLWVLTGDKRETAVEIGYSTHVLTPRMHLTQVPDNGKYHVRTQ
;
A
#
# COMPACT_ATOMS: atom_id res chain seq x y z
N MET A 1 -24.42 -5.16 -7.52
CA MET A 1 -23.33 -5.38 -8.50
C MET A 1 -22.86 -4.09 -9.18
N ALA A 2 -23.74 -3.16 -9.58
CA ALA A 2 -23.34 -1.90 -10.24
C ALA A 2 -22.36 -1.02 -9.42
N ASN A 3 -22.52 -0.95 -8.10
CA ASN A 3 -21.65 -0.13 -7.23
C ASN A 3 -20.20 -0.63 -7.13
N MET A 4 -19.97 -1.94 -7.28
CA MET A 4 -18.64 -2.55 -7.13
C MET A 4 -17.78 -2.35 -8.38
N LEU A 5 -18.42 -2.39 -9.55
CA LEU A 5 -17.75 -2.13 -10.84
C LEU A 5 -17.29 -0.68 -10.95
N GLY A 6 -18.10 0.28 -10.49
CA GLY A 6 -17.71 1.70 -10.45
C GLY A 6 -16.52 1.97 -9.53
N LEU A 7 -16.52 1.37 -8.34
CA LEU A 7 -15.39 1.49 -7.41
C LEU A 7 -14.09 0.93 -7.99
N GLN A 8 -14.16 -0.22 -8.66
CA GLN A 8 -12.98 -0.85 -9.26
C GLN A 8 -12.40 0.02 -10.39
N ALA A 9 -13.24 0.67 -11.19
CA ALA A 9 -12.78 1.63 -12.20
C ALA A 9 -12.07 2.82 -11.55
N HIS A 10 -12.67 3.46 -10.54
CA HIS A 10 -12.05 4.58 -9.83
C HIS A 10 -10.73 4.21 -9.16
N LEU A 11 -10.61 3.01 -8.57
CA LEU A 11 -9.36 2.53 -8.02
C LEU A 11 -8.28 2.36 -9.10
N GLY A 12 -8.67 1.92 -10.29
CA GLY A 12 -7.78 1.85 -11.45
C GLY A 12 -7.30 3.23 -11.91
N ASP A 13 -8.22 4.20 -11.98
CA ASP A 13 -7.89 5.58 -12.36
C ASP A 13 -6.93 6.22 -11.34
N PHE A 14 -7.22 6.10 -10.04
CA PHE A 14 -6.36 6.63 -8.97
C PHE A 14 -4.96 6.01 -8.97
N ALA A 15 -4.87 4.69 -9.20
CA ALA A 15 -3.59 4.02 -9.31
C ALA A 15 -2.81 4.48 -10.55
N SER A 16 -3.49 4.79 -11.67
CA SER A 16 -2.84 5.32 -12.88
C SER A 16 -2.30 6.74 -12.71
N GLU A 17 -2.87 7.50 -11.78
CA GLU A 17 -2.41 8.83 -11.38
C GLU A 17 -1.35 8.80 -10.25
N GLY A 18 -1.01 7.61 -9.76
CA GLY A 18 -0.02 7.43 -8.69
C GLY A 18 -0.48 7.80 -7.29
N LEU A 19 -1.79 7.81 -7.08
CA LEU A 19 -2.38 8.04 -5.77
C LEU A 19 -2.41 6.75 -4.97
N ARG A 20 -2.10 6.84 -3.66
CA ARG A 20 -2.25 5.70 -2.75
C ARG A 20 -3.73 5.51 -2.43
N THR A 21 -4.28 4.35 -2.76
CA THR A 21 -5.71 4.05 -2.54
C THR A 21 -5.95 3.23 -1.28
N LEU A 22 -6.99 3.56 -0.51
CA LEU A 22 -7.52 2.71 0.57
C LEU A 22 -9.02 2.46 0.35
N VAL A 23 -9.46 1.21 0.47
CA VAL A 23 -10.88 0.84 0.44
C VAL A 23 -11.41 0.79 1.87
N LEU A 24 -12.54 1.45 2.11
CA LEU A 24 -13.21 1.48 3.40
C LEU A 24 -14.43 0.58 3.35
N GLY A 25 -14.57 -0.26 4.37
CA GLY A 25 -15.74 -1.07 4.58
C GLY A 25 -16.19 -1.01 6.03
N MET A 26 -17.48 -1.26 6.25
CA MET A 26 -18.07 -1.30 7.58
C MET A 26 -18.95 -2.53 7.73
N ARG A 27 -19.06 -3.01 8.96
CA ARG A 27 -20.07 -4.00 9.37
C ARG A 27 -20.67 -3.54 10.68
N VAL A 28 -22.00 -3.55 10.75
CA VAL A 28 -22.72 -3.30 12.00
C VAL A 28 -22.84 -4.63 12.74
N LEU A 29 -22.49 -4.61 14.01
CA LEU A 29 -22.58 -5.76 14.92
C LEU A 29 -23.71 -5.56 15.90
N THR A 30 -24.37 -6.64 16.26
CA THR A 30 -25.19 -6.67 17.48
C THR A 30 -24.30 -6.67 18.71
N GLU A 31 -24.87 -6.26 19.84
CA GLU A 31 -24.16 -6.26 21.12
C GLU A 31 -23.68 -7.68 21.50
N ALA A 32 -24.54 -8.69 21.34
CA ALA A 32 -24.19 -10.08 21.59
C ALA A 32 -23.02 -10.59 20.73
N GLU A 33 -23.02 -10.34 19.42
CA GLU A 33 -21.90 -10.71 18.53
C GLU A 33 -20.59 -10.02 18.94
N CYS A 34 -20.69 -8.76 19.36
CA CYS A 34 -19.53 -8.00 19.83
C CYS A 34 -18.97 -8.58 21.13
N GLU A 35 -19.84 -8.88 22.09
CA GLU A 35 -19.45 -9.48 23.38
C GLU A 35 -18.79 -10.85 23.21
N GLU A 36 -19.39 -11.73 22.39
CA GLU A 36 -18.83 -13.05 22.06
C GLU A 36 -17.45 -12.92 21.43
N TRP A 37 -17.29 -12.04 20.45
CA TRP A 37 -16.00 -11.81 19.81
C TRP A 37 -14.96 -11.20 20.77
N LEU A 38 -15.37 -10.29 21.66
CA LEU A 38 -14.48 -9.66 22.63
C LEU A 38 -13.86 -10.67 23.60
N ILE A 39 -14.57 -11.75 23.93
CA ILE A 39 -14.03 -12.85 24.74
C ILE A 39 -12.86 -13.51 24.00
N VAL A 40 -13.08 -13.91 22.75
CA VAL A 40 -12.06 -14.53 21.88
C VAL A 40 -10.84 -13.62 21.71
N TYR A 41 -11.08 -12.33 21.44
CA TYR A 41 -10.02 -11.34 21.29
C TYR A 41 -9.20 -11.18 22.58
N LYS A 42 -9.85 -11.08 23.75
CA LYS A 42 -9.16 -10.93 25.03
C LYS A 42 -8.28 -12.13 25.35
N GLU A 43 -8.78 -13.35 25.13
CA GLU A 43 -8.00 -14.58 25.29
C GLU A 43 -6.78 -14.59 24.35
N ALA A 44 -6.98 -14.23 23.08
CA ALA A 44 -5.90 -14.11 22.12
C ALA A 44 -4.86 -13.04 22.54
N ALA A 45 -5.28 -11.90 23.06
CA ALA A 45 -4.42 -10.78 23.43
C ALA A 45 -3.51 -11.09 24.63
N VAL A 46 -3.97 -11.91 25.58
CA VAL A 46 -3.19 -12.32 26.76
C VAL A 46 -2.43 -13.64 26.58
N ALA A 47 -2.53 -14.27 25.41
CA ALA A 47 -1.85 -15.52 25.14
C ALA A 47 -0.32 -15.38 25.21
N LEU A 48 0.33 -16.29 25.95
CA LEU A 48 1.79 -16.34 26.08
C LEU A 48 2.47 -17.02 24.89
N LYS A 49 1.74 -17.87 24.16
CA LYS A 49 2.20 -18.58 22.96
C LYS A 49 1.31 -18.20 21.78
N ASP A 50 1.92 -18.11 20.60
CA ASP A 50 1.23 -17.91 19.32
C ASP A 50 0.27 -16.72 19.27
N ARG A 51 0.51 -15.70 20.12
CA ARG A 51 -0.34 -14.52 20.27
C ARG A 51 -0.67 -13.85 18.94
N SER A 52 0.34 -13.70 18.07
CA SER A 52 0.15 -13.07 16.77
C SER A 52 -0.84 -13.85 15.90
N GLU A 53 -0.74 -15.18 15.88
CA GLU A 53 -1.62 -16.03 15.07
C GLU A 53 -3.06 -16.03 15.62
N LEU A 54 -3.20 -16.09 16.96
CA LEU A 54 -4.51 -16.02 17.62
C LEU A 54 -5.21 -14.68 17.36
N LEU A 55 -4.47 -13.57 17.43
CA LEU A 55 -5.00 -12.25 17.08
C LEU A 55 -5.40 -12.15 15.61
N THR A 56 -4.61 -12.73 14.69
CA THR A 56 -5.00 -12.81 13.28
C THR A 56 -6.28 -13.62 13.08
N LYS A 57 -6.42 -14.76 13.76
CA LYS A 57 -7.66 -15.57 13.69
C LYS A 57 -8.86 -14.80 14.22
N ALA A 58 -8.72 -14.10 15.35
CA ALA A 58 -9.78 -13.26 15.89
C ALA A 58 -10.16 -12.12 14.93
N ALA A 59 -9.18 -11.46 14.30
CA ALA A 59 -9.44 -10.43 13.29
C ALA A 59 -10.21 -11.00 12.08
N LEU A 60 -9.78 -12.14 11.53
CA LEU A 60 -10.45 -12.78 10.39
C LEU A 60 -11.89 -13.22 10.70
N GLN A 61 -12.19 -13.54 11.97
CA GLN A 61 -13.54 -13.89 12.40
C GLN A 61 -14.48 -12.68 12.33
N ILE A 62 -14.01 -11.47 12.70
CA ILE A 62 -14.84 -10.27 12.69
C ILE A 62 -14.84 -9.55 11.32
N GLU A 63 -13.81 -9.74 10.50
CA GLU A 63 -13.64 -9.10 9.19
C GLU A 63 -14.40 -9.83 8.06
N GLN A 64 -15.55 -10.43 8.36
CA GLN A 64 -16.42 -11.11 7.39
C GLN A 64 -17.64 -10.25 7.06
N ASN A 65 -18.24 -10.45 5.87
CA ASN A 65 -19.50 -9.79 5.46
C ASN A 65 -19.46 -8.25 5.57
N ILE A 66 -18.31 -7.65 5.24
CA ILE A 66 -18.11 -6.20 5.28
C ILE A 66 -18.83 -5.54 4.10
N HIS A 67 -19.59 -4.49 4.38
CA HIS A 67 -20.16 -3.62 3.35
C HIS A 67 -19.16 -2.55 2.95
N ILE A 68 -18.76 -2.52 1.68
CA ILE A 68 -17.86 -1.49 1.16
C ILE A 68 -18.59 -0.15 1.11
N VAL A 69 -18.03 0.85 1.79
CA VAL A 69 -18.57 2.22 1.88
C VAL A 69 -17.98 3.09 0.77
N GLY A 70 -16.71 2.88 0.43
CA GLY A 70 -16.03 3.66 -0.62
C GLY A 70 -14.52 3.46 -0.63
N ALA A 71 -13.81 4.37 -1.30
CA ALA A 71 -12.36 4.42 -1.30
C ALA A 71 -11.86 5.86 -1.13
N THR A 72 -10.62 5.98 -0.66
CA THR A 72 -9.86 7.23 -0.64
C THR A 72 -8.69 7.12 -1.60
N ALA A 73 -8.26 8.25 -2.13
CA ALA A 73 -7.06 8.39 -2.94
C ALA A 73 -6.20 9.49 -2.31
N ILE A 74 -5.00 9.12 -1.88
CA ILE A 74 -4.09 9.98 -1.13
C ILE A 74 -2.90 10.30 -2.03
N GLU A 75 -2.73 11.57 -2.33
CA GLU A 75 -1.57 12.08 -3.03
C GLU A 75 -0.37 12.13 -2.06
N ASP A 76 0.72 11.45 -2.42
CA ASP A 76 2.00 11.59 -1.73
C ASP A 76 2.68 12.86 -2.25
N LYS A 77 2.42 13.99 -1.57
CA LYS A 77 2.86 15.30 -2.05
C LYS A 77 4.38 15.38 -2.09
N LEU A 78 4.91 15.47 -3.30
CA LEU A 78 6.29 15.84 -3.53
C LEU A 78 6.57 17.26 -3.02
N GLN A 79 7.83 17.53 -2.68
CA GLN A 79 8.25 18.89 -2.37
C GLN A 79 8.04 19.80 -3.59
N LYS A 80 7.73 21.07 -3.33
CA LYS A 80 7.47 22.07 -4.38
C LYS A 80 8.66 22.15 -5.35
N GLY A 81 8.38 21.94 -6.63
CA GLY A 81 9.36 22.10 -7.71
C GLY A 81 10.19 20.86 -8.04
N VAL A 82 10.05 19.76 -7.28
CA VAL A 82 10.81 18.52 -7.52
C VAL A 82 10.74 18.04 -8.98
N PRO A 83 9.55 17.89 -9.61
CA PRO A 83 9.48 17.43 -11.00
C PRO A 83 10.22 18.36 -11.97
N LYS A 84 10.08 19.68 -11.79
CA LYS A 84 10.74 20.69 -12.63
C LYS A 84 12.26 20.64 -12.46
N THR A 85 12.75 20.56 -11.24
CA THR A 85 14.18 20.48 -10.95
C THR A 85 14.79 19.22 -11.55
N ILE A 86 14.14 18.06 -11.40
CA ILE A 86 14.62 16.80 -11.97
C ILE A 86 14.68 16.87 -13.50
N ALA A 87 13.65 17.43 -14.15
CA ALA A 87 13.66 17.65 -15.59
C ALA A 87 14.82 18.54 -16.04
N THR A 88 15.05 19.68 -15.37
CA THR A 88 16.18 20.59 -15.67
C THR A 88 17.54 19.92 -15.47
N LEU A 89 17.71 19.10 -14.41
CA LEU A 89 18.93 18.33 -14.21
C LEU A 89 19.15 17.31 -15.35
N GLY A 90 18.07 16.66 -15.80
CA GLY A 90 18.11 15.74 -16.94
C GLY A 90 18.49 16.42 -18.26
N GLU A 91 17.91 17.60 -18.54
CA GLU A 91 18.25 18.44 -19.71
C GLU A 91 19.72 18.90 -19.67
N ALA A 92 20.27 19.16 -18.48
CA ALA A 92 21.67 19.48 -18.26
C ALA A 92 22.61 18.26 -18.38
N GLY A 93 22.08 17.06 -18.65
CA GLY A 93 22.86 15.83 -18.80
C GLY A 93 23.23 15.13 -17.48
N ILE A 94 22.70 15.60 -16.35
CA ILE A 94 22.97 15.02 -15.02
C ILE A 94 22.15 13.75 -14.85
N LYS A 95 22.79 12.66 -14.43
CA LYS A 95 22.13 11.39 -14.13
C LYS A 95 21.75 11.35 -12.64
N LEU A 96 20.47 11.16 -12.36
CA LEU A 96 19.93 11.10 -11.00
C LEU A 96 19.60 9.66 -10.62
N TRP A 97 20.03 9.25 -9.44
CA TRP A 97 19.76 7.93 -8.88
C TRP A 97 18.94 8.10 -7.60
N VAL A 98 17.83 7.36 -7.49
CA VAL A 98 16.99 7.35 -6.29
C VAL A 98 17.33 6.09 -5.49
N LEU A 99 17.89 6.28 -4.30
CA LEU A 99 18.16 5.21 -3.33
C LEU A 99 17.09 5.32 -2.24
N THR A 100 16.28 4.28 -2.08
CA THR A 100 15.21 4.24 -1.08
C THR A 100 15.16 2.89 -0.38
N GLY A 101 14.79 2.90 0.90
CA GLY A 101 14.48 1.71 1.68
C GLY A 101 12.99 1.34 1.69
N ASP A 102 12.18 2.06 0.91
CA ASP A 102 10.75 1.77 0.77
C ASP A 102 10.51 0.54 -0.12
N LYS A 103 9.28 0.01 -0.10
CA LYS A 103 8.88 -1.09 -0.97
C LYS A 103 9.04 -0.70 -2.43
N ARG A 104 9.31 -1.70 -3.27
CA ARG A 104 9.52 -1.53 -4.72
C ARG A 104 8.33 -0.82 -5.38
N GLU A 105 7.11 -1.19 -5.02
CA GLU A 105 5.88 -0.61 -5.59
C GLU A 105 5.84 0.89 -5.34
N THR A 106 6.18 1.33 -4.12
CA THR A 106 6.22 2.74 -3.74
C THR A 106 7.37 3.49 -4.42
N ALA A 107 8.54 2.85 -4.54
CA ALA A 107 9.68 3.45 -5.24
C ALA A 107 9.38 3.71 -6.73
N VAL A 108 8.71 2.77 -7.39
CA VAL A 108 8.28 2.91 -8.79
C VAL A 108 7.28 4.05 -8.91
N GLU A 109 6.31 4.14 -8.00
CA GLU A 109 5.29 5.18 -8.02
C GLU A 109 5.90 6.58 -7.89
N ILE A 110 6.76 6.77 -6.88
CA ILE A 110 7.50 8.03 -6.69
C ILE A 110 8.37 8.34 -7.92
N GLY A 111 8.97 7.32 -8.56
CA GLY A 111 9.72 7.48 -9.79
C GLY A 111 8.90 8.12 -10.92
N TYR A 112 7.64 7.71 -11.09
CA TYR A 112 6.73 8.30 -12.07
C TYR A 112 6.27 9.70 -11.64
N SER A 113 5.85 9.91 -10.39
CA SER A 113 5.41 11.23 -9.93
C SER A 113 6.51 12.29 -10.03
N THR A 114 7.77 11.91 -9.81
CA THR A 114 8.94 12.80 -9.88
C THR A 114 9.51 13.00 -11.30
N HIS A 115 8.96 12.31 -12.31
CA HIS A 115 9.49 12.28 -13.69
C HIS A 115 10.91 11.71 -13.82
N VAL A 116 11.40 11.00 -12.80
CA VAL A 116 12.62 10.19 -12.92
C VAL A 116 12.39 9.01 -13.85
N LEU A 117 11.20 8.41 -13.75
CA LEU A 117 10.69 7.40 -14.67
C LEU A 117 9.66 8.02 -15.60
N THR A 118 9.68 7.59 -16.86
CA THR A 118 8.63 7.95 -17.83
C THR A 118 8.03 6.66 -18.41
N PRO A 119 6.76 6.67 -18.83
CA PRO A 119 6.10 5.48 -19.37
C PRO A 119 6.78 4.86 -20.61
N ARG A 120 7.67 5.60 -21.27
CA ARG A 120 8.44 5.14 -22.44
C ARG A 120 9.74 4.41 -22.05
N MET A 121 10.15 4.45 -20.79
CA MET A 121 11.38 3.80 -20.33
C MET A 121 11.17 2.30 -20.18
N HIS A 122 12.18 1.53 -20.59
CA HIS A 122 12.24 0.10 -20.29
C HIS A 122 12.72 -0.09 -18.84
N LEU A 123 11.89 -0.70 -18.00
CA LEU A 123 12.23 -1.00 -16.62
C LEU A 123 12.91 -2.37 -16.51
N THR A 124 14.22 -2.37 -16.26
CA THR A 124 14.97 -3.61 -16.01
C THR A 124 14.98 -3.92 -14.51
N GLN A 125 14.50 -5.10 -14.14
CA GLN A 125 14.51 -5.57 -12.75
C GLN A 125 15.71 -6.50 -12.53
N VAL A 126 16.47 -6.25 -11.47
CA VAL A 126 17.59 -7.08 -11.06
C VAL A 126 17.29 -7.62 -9.66
N PRO A 127 16.60 -8.76 -9.55
CA PRO A 127 16.32 -9.38 -8.26
C PRO A 127 17.61 -9.95 -7.65
N ASP A 128 17.78 -9.81 -6.34
CA ASP A 128 18.78 -10.59 -5.62
C ASP A 128 18.26 -12.04 -5.49
N ASN A 129 18.72 -12.90 -6.40
CA ASN A 129 18.41 -14.33 -6.38
C ASN A 129 19.30 -15.13 -5.41
N GLY A 130 19.98 -14.45 -4.46
CA GLY A 130 20.53 -15.08 -3.27
C GLY A 130 21.52 -16.21 -3.56
N LYS A 131 22.71 -15.87 -4.07
CA LYS A 131 23.91 -16.69 -3.80
C LYS A 131 24.84 -16.08 -2.76
N TYR A 132 24.68 -14.80 -2.47
CA TYR A 132 25.45 -14.10 -1.45
C TYR A 132 24.52 -13.21 -0.63
N HIS A 133 24.07 -13.71 0.52
CA HIS A 133 23.41 -12.86 1.52
C HIS A 133 24.42 -11.85 2.05
N VAL A 134 24.41 -10.63 1.50
CA VAL A 134 25.11 -9.51 2.13
C VAL A 134 24.24 -9.07 3.31
N ARG A 135 24.55 -9.58 4.50
CA ARG A 135 24.01 -9.05 5.75
C ARG A 135 24.57 -7.64 5.94
N THR A 136 23.75 -6.62 5.73
CA THR A 136 24.00 -5.30 6.33
C THR A 136 23.64 -5.38 7.81
N GLN A 137 24.58 -4.95 8.66
CA GLN A 137 24.46 -4.89 10.12
C GLN A 137 23.34 -3.95 10.57
#